data_AF-A0A2U1MKC3-F1
#
_entry.id   AF-A0A2U1MKC3-F1
#
_cell.length_a   1.000
_cell.length_b   1.000
_cell.length_c   1.000
_cell.angle_alpha   90.00
_cell.angle_beta   90.00
_cell.angle_gamma   90.00
#
_symmetry.space_group_name_H-M   'P 1'
#
loop_
_entity.id
_entity.type
_entity.pdbx_description
1 polymer ?
#
loop_
_entity_poly.entity_id
_entity_poly.type
_entity_poly.pdbx_seq_one_letter_code
_entity_poly.pdbx_strand_id
1 'polypeptide(L)'
;MASNIPIYDQIAHQTGSRRFDKILLALFAREREANRGDEKEYGKMIEEIEVRVEHRHAILLELEKFGTYQIMNEPLDCLKLAQQEDLDEIAFLTKRRQASLRRATDKSRIIKNLRMVK
;
A
#
# COMPACT_ATOMS: atom_id res chain seq x y z
N MET A 1 32.17 -23.45 -12.63
CA MET A 1 30.78 -23.88 -12.83
C MET A 1 29.89 -22.65 -12.81
N ALA A 2 29.39 -22.22 -13.96
CA ALA A 2 28.42 -21.12 -14.03
C ALA A 2 27.09 -21.63 -13.49
N SER A 3 26.52 -20.95 -12.49
CA SER A 3 25.21 -21.31 -11.94
C SER A 3 24.14 -21.07 -13.00
N ASN A 4 23.52 -22.14 -13.52
CA ASN A 4 22.40 -22.10 -14.48
C ASN A 4 21.10 -21.59 -13.80
N ILE A 5 21.14 -20.42 -13.18
CA ILE A 5 19.95 -19.74 -12.65
C ILE A 5 19.75 -18.49 -13.51
N PRO A 6 18.84 -18.51 -14.50
CA PRO A 6 18.68 -17.40 -15.45
C PRO A 6 18.41 -16.04 -14.78
N ILE A 7 17.71 -16.06 -13.65
CA ILE A 7 17.41 -14.86 -12.85
C ILE A 7 18.69 -14.27 -12.23
N TYR A 8 19.61 -15.11 -11.78
CA TYR A 8 20.88 -14.68 -11.23
C TYR A 8 21.73 -13.97 -12.29
N ASP A 9 21.83 -14.55 -13.48
CA ASP A 9 22.60 -13.96 -14.58
C ASP A 9 21.97 -12.65 -15.07
N GLN A 10 20.64 -12.57 -15.10
CA GLN A 10 19.94 -11.33 -15.45
C GLN A 10 20.26 -10.19 -14.46
N ILE A 11 20.22 -10.47 -13.15
CA ILE A 11 20.54 -9.47 -12.12
C ILE A 11 22.05 -9.16 -12.09
N ALA A 12 22.91 -10.17 -12.28
CA ALA A 12 24.35 -9.98 -12.38
C ALA A 12 24.73 -9.09 -13.58
N HIS A 13 24.05 -9.26 -14.73
CA HIS A 13 24.22 -8.42 -15.91
C HIS A 13 23.76 -6.97 -15.64
N GLN A 14 22.61 -6.78 -14.99
CA GLN A 14 22.11 -5.45 -14.62
C GLN A 14 23.04 -4.71 -13.63
N THR A 15 23.72 -5.44 -12.75
CA THR A 15 24.59 -4.87 -11.70
C THR A 15 26.07 -4.84 -12.07
N GLY A 16 26.47 -5.48 -13.18
CA GLY A 16 27.85 -5.61 -13.63
C GLY A 16 28.74 -6.50 -12.74
N SER A 17 28.18 -7.34 -11.87
CA SER A 17 28.96 -8.13 -10.90
C SER A 17 28.33 -9.50 -10.59
N ARG A 18 29.16 -10.56 -10.63
CA ARG A 18 28.81 -11.93 -10.21
C ARG A 18 29.04 -12.21 -8.72
N ARG A 19 29.21 -11.19 -7.88
CA ARG A 19 29.33 -11.38 -6.43
C ARG A 19 27.94 -11.42 -5.79
N PHE A 20 27.68 -12.45 -4.99
CA PHE A 20 26.38 -12.69 -4.35
C PHE A 20 25.92 -11.52 -3.47
N ASP A 21 26.83 -10.86 -2.75
CA ASP A 21 26.54 -9.68 -1.92
C ASP A 21 25.95 -8.53 -2.76
N LYS A 22 26.55 -8.23 -3.91
CA LYS A 22 26.08 -7.17 -4.82
C LYS A 22 24.73 -7.51 -5.45
N ILE A 23 24.51 -8.77 -5.80
CA ILE A 23 23.24 -9.25 -6.36
C ILE A 23 22.12 -9.17 -5.32
N LEU A 24 22.38 -9.62 -4.09
CA LEU A 24 21.44 -9.49 -2.97
C LEU A 24 21.13 -8.03 -2.64
N LEU A 25 22.17 -7.16 -2.64
CA LEU A 25 21.99 -5.73 -2.43
C LEU A 25 21.07 -5.10 -3.47
N ALA A 26 21.25 -5.43 -4.75
CA ALA A 26 20.40 -4.90 -5.81
C ALA A 26 18.95 -5.40 -5.70
N LEU A 27 18.78 -6.70 -5.42
CA LEU A 27 17.45 -7.29 -5.24
C LEU A 27 16.70 -6.63 -4.07
N PHE A 28 17.32 -6.54 -2.90
CA PHE A 28 16.69 -5.93 -1.72
C PHE A 28 16.48 -4.43 -1.88
N ALA A 29 17.35 -3.72 -2.60
CA ALA A 29 17.13 -2.32 -2.92
C ALA A 29 15.89 -2.13 -3.79
N ARG A 30 15.73 -2.95 -4.83
CA ARG A 30 14.55 -2.92 -5.70
C ARG A 30 13.27 -3.23 -4.92
N GLU A 31 13.27 -4.28 -4.11
CA GLU A 31 12.12 -4.63 -3.26
C GLU A 31 11.79 -3.53 -2.26
N ARG A 32 12.80 -2.88 -1.67
CA ARG A 32 12.59 -1.75 -0.74
C ARG A 32 11.86 -0.60 -1.43
N GLU A 33 12.33 -0.19 -2.61
CA GLU A 33 11.70 0.92 -3.33
C GLU A 33 10.30 0.57 -3.82
N ALA A 34 10.06 -0.68 -4.27
CA ALA A 34 8.71 -1.13 -4.60
C ALA A 34 7.77 -1.03 -3.39
N ASN A 35 8.18 -1.54 -2.22
CA ASN A 35 7.37 -1.46 -1.01
C ASN A 35 7.13 0.00 -0.55
N ARG A 36 8.08 0.92 -0.77
CA ARG A 36 7.87 2.36 -0.51
C ARG A 36 6.90 2.98 -1.50
N GLY A 37 6.96 2.57 -2.76
CA GLY A 37 6.00 2.93 -3.79
C GLY A 37 4.58 2.53 -3.38
N ASP A 38 4.39 1.25 -3.05
CA ASP A 38 3.10 0.72 -2.60
C ASP A 38 2.57 1.48 -1.36
N GLU A 39 3.43 1.73 -0.36
CA GLU A 39 3.07 2.49 0.84
C GLU A 39 2.54 3.89 0.51
N LYS A 40 3.21 4.59 -0.41
CA LYS A 40 2.80 5.92 -0.86
C LYS A 40 1.50 5.87 -1.68
N GLU A 41 1.34 4.88 -2.54
CA GLU A 41 0.12 4.70 -3.33
C GLU A 41 -1.09 4.41 -2.45
N TYR A 42 -0.97 3.50 -1.49
CA TYR A 42 -2.05 3.24 -0.52
C TYR A 42 -2.39 4.50 0.29
N GLY A 43 -1.40 5.32 0.66
CA GLY A 43 -1.64 6.60 1.31
C GLY A 43 -2.53 7.54 0.49
N LYS A 44 -2.22 7.71 -0.79
CA LYS A 44 -3.05 8.54 -1.70
C LYS A 44 -4.47 8.00 -1.87
N MET A 45 -4.61 6.69 -2.01
CA MET A 45 -5.93 6.05 -2.12
C MET A 45 -6.76 6.29 -0.85
N ILE A 46 -6.15 6.20 0.34
CA ILE A 46 -6.83 6.51 1.60
C ILE A 46 -7.31 7.96 1.61
N GLU A 47 -6.45 8.92 1.28
CA GLU A 47 -6.81 10.36 1.25
C GLU A 47 -8.01 10.63 0.32
N GLU A 48 -8.05 10.02 -0.87
CA GLU A 48 -9.17 10.16 -1.81
C GLU A 48 -10.48 9.59 -1.26
N ILE A 49 -10.42 8.45 -0.55
CA ILE A 49 -11.60 7.82 0.05
C ILE A 49 -12.07 8.62 1.27
N GLU A 50 -11.15 9.17 2.07
CA GLU A 50 -11.48 10.03 3.22
C GLU A 50 -12.30 11.24 2.78
N VAL A 51 -11.89 11.94 1.71
CA VAL A 51 -12.66 13.06 1.13
C VAL A 51 -14.06 12.61 0.70
N ARG A 52 -14.19 11.42 0.11
CA ARG A 52 -15.49 10.86 -0.31
C ARG A 52 -16.37 10.52 0.89
N VAL A 53 -15.79 9.97 1.96
CA VAL A 53 -16.49 9.68 3.22
C VAL A 53 -16.97 10.98 3.88
N GLU A 54 -16.11 12.00 3.99
CA GLU A 54 -16.47 13.30 4.55
C GLU A 54 -17.63 13.95 3.79
N HIS A 55 -17.56 13.95 2.46
CA HIS A 55 -18.63 14.48 1.62
C HIS A 55 -19.96 13.74 1.83
N ARG A 56 -19.92 12.40 1.84
CA ARG A 56 -21.11 11.57 2.05
C ARG A 56 -21.69 11.74 3.45
N HIS A 57 -20.83 11.86 4.46
CA HIS A 57 -21.24 12.08 5.84
C HIS A 57 -21.96 13.42 6.00
N ALA A 58 -21.44 14.48 5.38
CA ALA A 58 -22.09 15.79 5.38
C ALA A 58 -23.51 15.72 4.76
N ILE A 59 -23.68 15.01 3.65
CA ILE A 59 -25.00 14.79 3.03
C ILE A 59 -25.93 14.04 3.98
N LEU A 60 -25.45 12.95 4.61
CA LEU A 60 -26.25 12.18 5.57
C LEU A 60 -26.75 13.05 6.72
N LEU A 61 -25.87 13.88 7.31
CA LEU A 61 -26.23 14.79 8.40
C LEU A 61 -27.27 15.83 7.99
N GLU A 62 -27.21 16.36 6.75
CA GLU A 62 -28.24 17.27 6.25
C GLU A 62 -29.58 16.55 6.06
N LEU A 63 -29.57 15.35 5.49
CA LEU A 63 -30.79 14.59 5.25
C LEU A 63 -31.49 14.16 6.55
N GLU A 64 -30.73 13.83 7.59
CA GLU A 64 -31.29 13.47 8.91
C GLU A 64 -32.09 14.61 9.56
N LYS A 65 -31.83 15.88 9.19
CA LYS A 65 -32.58 17.05 9.70
C LYS A 65 -34.00 17.15 9.15
N PHE A 66 -34.28 16.56 7.99
CA PHE A 66 -35.58 16.66 7.33
C PHE A 66 -36.61 15.64 7.86
N GLY A 67 -36.22 14.76 8.79
CA GLY A 67 -37.08 13.72 9.36
C GLY A 67 -37.21 12.48 8.47
N THR A 68 -37.85 11.43 9.00
CA THR A 68 -38.02 10.14 8.30
C THR A 68 -39.24 10.15 7.40
N TYR A 69 -39.07 10.61 6.16
CA TYR A 69 -40.01 10.30 5.10
C TYR A 69 -39.82 8.86 4.66
N GLN A 70 -40.88 8.06 4.65
CA GLN A 70 -40.79 6.62 4.34
C GLN A 70 -40.16 6.33 2.97
N ILE A 71 -40.32 7.24 1.99
CA ILE A 71 -39.69 7.17 0.67
C ILE A 71 -38.16 7.39 0.68
N MET A 72 -37.64 8.02 1.73
CA MET A 72 -36.21 8.35 1.87
C MET A 72 -35.43 7.27 2.62
N ASN A 73 -36.11 6.31 3.27
CA ASN A 73 -35.45 5.28 4.07
C ASN A 73 -34.50 4.42 3.22
N GLU A 74 -34.98 3.87 2.10
CA GLU A 74 -34.15 3.03 1.21
C GLU A 74 -32.94 3.79 0.64
N PRO A 75 -33.10 5.01 0.05
CA PRO A 75 -31.96 5.82 -0.38
C PRO A 75 -30.95 6.14 0.74
N LEU A 76 -31.44 6.44 1.96
CA LEU A 76 -30.58 6.72 3.11
C LEU A 76 -29.80 5.48 3.56
N ASP A 77 -30.45 4.32 3.58
CA ASP A 77 -29.79 3.06 3.92
C ASP A 77 -28.72 2.70 2.89
N CYS A 78 -29.00 2.87 1.59
CA CYS A 78 -27.99 2.70 0.54
C CYS A 78 -26.79 3.64 0.73
N LEU A 79 -27.04 4.90 1.11
CA LEU A 79 -25.98 5.87 1.33
C LEU A 79 -25.13 5.53 2.57
N LYS A 80 -25.75 5.06 3.65
CA LYS A 80 -25.06 4.58 4.86
C LYS A 80 -24.21 3.35 4.58
N LEU A 81 -24.73 2.39 3.80
CA LEU A 81 -23.98 1.21 3.37
C LEU A 81 -22.76 1.59 2.53
N ALA A 82 -22.92 2.48 1.54
CA ALA A 82 -21.81 2.96 0.74
C ALA A 82 -20.74 3.70 1.56
N GLN A 83 -21.14 4.44 2.61
CA GLN A 83 -20.17 5.04 3.53
C GLN A 83 -19.42 3.98 4.33
N GLN A 84 -20.11 2.94 4.79
CA GLN A 84 -19.47 1.85 5.54
C GLN A 84 -18.47 1.07 4.68
N GLU A 85 -18.81 0.79 3.42
CA GLU A 85 -17.90 0.15 2.46
C GLU A 85 -16.62 0.98 2.26
N ASP A 86 -16.74 2.30 2.16
CA ASP A 86 -15.59 3.20 2.05
C ASP A 86 -14.70 3.17 3.31
N LEU A 87 -15.30 3.13 4.50
CA LEU A 87 -14.58 3.00 5.77
C LEU A 87 -13.85 1.65 5.88
N ASP A 88 -14.48 0.58 5.42
CA ASP A 88 -13.89 -0.76 5.41
C ASP A 88 -12.69 -0.82 4.44
N GLU A 89 -12.80 -0.17 3.28
CA GLU A 89 -11.70 -0.04 2.32
C GLU A 89 -10.53 0.78 2.90
N ILE A 90 -10.79 1.90 3.58
CA ILE A 90 -9.75 2.66 4.30
C ILE A 90 -9.04 1.76 5.32
N ALA A 91 -9.78 0.98 6.11
CA ALA A 91 -9.20 0.08 7.11
C ALA A 91 -8.33 -1.00 6.46
N PHE A 92 -8.76 -1.54 5.32
CA PHE A 92 -8.01 -2.51 4.54
C PHE A 92 -6.71 -1.91 3.97
N LEU A 93 -6.80 -0.76 3.30
CA LEU A 93 -5.64 -0.07 2.72
C LEU A 93 -4.65 0.36 3.80
N THR A 94 -5.13 0.78 4.98
CA THR A 94 -4.27 1.12 6.12
C THR A 94 -3.42 -0.08 6.55
N LYS A 95 -4.02 -1.28 6.64
CA LYS A 95 -3.27 -2.52 6.96
C LYS A 95 -2.23 -2.83 5.88
N ARG A 96 -2.58 -2.67 4.60
CA ARG A 96 -1.65 -2.88 3.47
C ARG A 96 -0.50 -1.89 3.49
N ARG A 97 -0.78 -0.60 3.69
CA ARG A 97 0.20 0.47 3.84
C ARG A 97 1.21 0.18 4.94
N GLN A 98 0.73 -0.19 6.13
CA GLN A 98 1.60 -0.58 7.24
C GLN A 98 2.46 -1.82 6.91
N ALA A 99 1.89 -2.81 6.21
CA ALA A 99 2.64 -3.99 5.79
C ALA A 99 3.76 -3.64 4.80
N SER A 100 3.48 -2.79 3.80
CA SER A 100 4.48 -2.32 2.85
C SER A 100 5.60 -1.53 3.54
N LEU A 101 5.26 -0.64 4.47
CA LEU A 101 6.24 0.09 5.27
C LEU A 101 7.16 -0.84 6.09
N ARG A 102 6.57 -1.86 6.75
CA ARG A 102 7.35 -2.87 7.50
C ARG A 102 8.32 -3.61 6.59
N ARG A 103 7.86 -4.09 5.42
CA ARG A 103 8.71 -4.78 4.45
C ARG A 103 9.85 -3.88 3.97
N ALA A 104 9.58 -2.63 3.62
CA ALA A 104 10.61 -1.66 3.24
C ALA A 104 11.66 -1.44 4.35
N THR A 105 11.21 -1.39 5.60
CA THR A 105 12.07 -1.26 6.78
C THR A 105 12.96 -2.48 6.97
N ASP A 106 12.41 -3.69 6.84
CA ASP A 106 13.16 -4.93 6.90
C ASP A 106 14.23 -5.01 5.81
N LYS A 107 13.90 -4.64 4.56
CA LYS A 107 14.88 -4.58 3.47
C LYS A 107 15.98 -3.55 3.75
N SER A 108 15.63 -2.40 4.33
CA SER A 108 16.62 -1.39 4.73
C SER A 108 17.62 -1.93 5.76
N ARG A 109 17.14 -2.68 6.75
CA ARG A 109 17.98 -3.35 7.75
C ARG A 109 18.92 -4.38 7.12
N ILE A 110 18.40 -5.23 6.22
CA ILE A 110 19.22 -6.24 5.51
C ILE A 110 20.30 -5.58 4.66
N ILE A 111 19.95 -4.55 3.88
CA ILE A 111 20.91 -3.79 3.05
C ILE A 111 22.01 -3.18 3.93
N LYS A 112 21.67 -2.62 5.09
CA LYS A 112 22.64 -2.08 6.04
C LYS A 112 23.61 -3.17 6.49
N ASN A 113 23.11 -4.33 6.89
CA ASN A 113 23.95 -5.46 7.34
C ASN A 113 24.89 -5.94 6.24
N LEU A 114 24.40 -6.14 5.01
CA LEU A 114 25.23 -6.56 3.88
C LEU A 114 26.36 -5.57 3.55
N ARG A 115 26.17 -4.27 3.84
CA ARG A 115 27.21 -3.24 3.65
C ARG A 115 28.24 -3.20 4.76
N MET A 116 27.92 -3.73 5.95
CA MET A 116 28.83 -3.76 7.11
C MET A 116 29.75 -4.99 7.10
N VAL A 117 29.45 -6.04 6.32
CA VAL A 117 30.30 -7.25 6.16
C VAL A 117 31.48 -6.98 5.20
N LYS A 118 32.00 -5.75 5.17
CA LYS A 118 33.14 -5.36 4.34
C LYS A 118 34.45 -5.56 5.06
#